data_AF-A0A1D8TRQ4-F1
#
_entry.id   AF-A0A1D8TRQ4-F1
#
_cell.length_a   1.000
_cell.length_b   1.000
_cell.length_c   1.000
_cell.angle_alpha   90.00
_cell.angle_beta   90.00
_cell.angle_gamma   90.00
#
_symmetry.space_group_name_H-M   'P 1'
#
loop_
_entity.id
_entity.type
_entity.pdbx_description
1 polymer ?
#
loop_
_entity_poly.entity_id
_entity_poly.type
_entity_poly.pdbx_seq_one_letter_code
_entity_poly.pdbx_strand_id
1 'polypeptide(L)'
;MIWKRLFSISLLSSVLIAIAAPATTAAEGIYEIAALTGDVQVKRRLWFGYRRAHQGDRLKLTDQIWVRNSQSSATVSCSDLSNWEVPVGTAFKVSEGCSNSGILFRPGDPLAPGRGIGNENLPYLISPRNTALRPNQPLTLRWHGVKEATHYDVTINDLAKPVWEKRVSEPIVDYPDSSQLRRDRDYFIVVTASTGVSSPKNPDQEPAPTITLLTDELEQELKKNLAQIDTQNLDADAKAQKKAHLYHSTCQDPNFPNTCLNQNAIDLLEKRIKAGTENPAIYQLQADMYKRIGLKRQAQQRYRTALALAKKANNLPLQAEIQEQLGEIAHNLEEFAEAVESLKAAEGIYKKLLNLEDSEAKSKLEELRNDIEDSRQRI
;
A
#
# COMPACT_ATOMS: atom_id res chain seq x y z
N MET A 1 -71.74 -34.75 26.78
CA MET A 1 -71.36 -34.09 25.51
C MET A 1 -69.95 -33.55 25.69
N ILE A 2 -68.98 -34.19 25.03
CA ILE A 2 -67.54 -34.05 25.27
C ILE A 2 -67.00 -32.91 24.39
N TRP A 3 -66.38 -31.90 25.01
CA TRP A 3 -65.72 -30.80 24.30
C TRP A 3 -64.24 -31.14 24.09
N LYS A 4 -63.85 -31.41 22.83
CA LYS A 4 -62.45 -31.65 22.43
C LYS A 4 -61.75 -30.30 22.24
N ARG A 5 -60.69 -30.06 23.02
CA ARG A 5 -59.70 -28.99 22.79
C ARG A 5 -58.80 -29.38 21.61
N LEU A 6 -58.73 -28.53 20.60
CA LEU A 6 -57.74 -28.63 19.51
C LEU A 6 -56.47 -27.88 19.93
N PHE A 7 -55.38 -28.63 20.13
CA PHE A 7 -54.02 -28.11 20.22
C PHE A 7 -53.54 -27.75 18.81
N SER A 8 -53.24 -26.46 18.56
CA SER A 8 -52.49 -26.05 17.37
C SER A 8 -50.99 -26.16 17.66
N ILE A 9 -50.34 -27.13 17.01
CA ILE A 9 -48.88 -27.28 17.00
C ILE A 9 -48.35 -26.34 15.92
N SER A 10 -47.73 -25.23 16.32
CA SER A 10 -46.98 -24.37 15.40
C SER A 10 -45.62 -25.02 15.12
N LEU A 11 -45.42 -25.52 13.91
CA LEU A 11 -44.11 -25.91 13.40
C LEU A 11 -43.27 -24.64 13.17
N LEU A 12 -42.33 -24.38 14.06
CA LEU A 12 -41.24 -23.42 13.85
C LEU A 12 -40.31 -23.96 12.77
N SER A 13 -40.43 -23.44 11.56
CA SER A 13 -39.48 -23.67 10.47
C SER A 13 -38.18 -22.94 10.79
N SER A 14 -37.15 -23.70 11.16
CA SER A 14 -35.80 -23.18 11.36
C SER A 14 -35.18 -22.87 10.00
N VAL A 15 -35.18 -21.60 9.59
CA VAL A 15 -34.38 -21.14 8.44
C VAL A 15 -32.92 -21.19 8.86
N LEU A 16 -32.19 -22.20 8.38
CA LEU A 16 -30.73 -22.24 8.42
C LEU A 16 -30.21 -21.12 7.51
N ILE A 17 -29.86 -19.98 8.10
CA ILE A 17 -29.08 -18.95 7.42
C ILE A 17 -27.67 -19.53 7.28
N ALA A 18 -27.34 -20.02 6.09
CA ALA A 18 -25.97 -20.34 5.73
C ALA A 18 -25.18 -19.03 5.73
N ILE A 19 -24.40 -18.79 6.79
CA ILE A 19 -23.40 -17.75 6.82
C ILE A 19 -22.34 -18.17 5.80
N ALA A 20 -22.41 -17.62 4.59
CA ALA A 20 -21.34 -17.76 3.62
C ALA A 20 -20.08 -17.15 4.24
N ALA A 21 -19.11 -17.99 4.57
CA ALA A 21 -17.77 -17.51 4.88
C ALA A 21 -17.28 -16.71 3.65
N PRO A 22 -16.77 -15.49 3.82
CA PRO A 22 -16.22 -14.75 2.70
C PRO A 22 -15.12 -15.60 2.07
N ALA A 23 -15.24 -15.87 0.76
CA ALA A 23 -14.18 -16.52 0.02
C ALA A 23 -12.91 -15.68 0.20
N THR A 24 -11.89 -16.26 0.83
CA THR A 24 -10.57 -15.66 0.90
C THR A 24 -10.05 -15.54 -0.53
N THR A 25 -10.16 -14.35 -1.12
CA THR A 25 -9.52 -14.07 -2.40
C THR A 25 -8.03 -14.28 -2.22
N ALA A 26 -7.45 -15.22 -2.95
CA ALA A 26 -6.00 -15.45 -2.96
C ALA A 26 -5.29 -14.11 -3.24
N ALA A 27 -4.24 -13.80 -2.48
CA ALA A 27 -3.47 -12.58 -2.66
C ALA A 27 -3.00 -12.45 -4.13
N GLU A 28 -3.29 -11.32 -4.77
CA GLU A 28 -2.96 -11.10 -6.18
C GLU A 28 -1.44 -10.92 -6.33
N GLY A 29 -0.82 -11.73 -7.20
CA GLY A 29 0.60 -11.61 -7.52
C GLY A 29 0.91 -10.27 -8.20
N ILE A 30 2.13 -9.77 -8.02
CA ILE A 30 2.57 -8.50 -8.59
C ILE A 30 3.28 -8.73 -9.92
N TYR A 31 2.79 -8.08 -10.97
CA TYR A 31 3.37 -8.08 -12.32
C TYR A 31 3.52 -6.63 -12.77
N GLU A 32 4.72 -6.25 -13.20
CA GLU A 32 5.00 -4.84 -13.56
C GLU A 32 5.91 -4.76 -14.78
N ILE A 33 5.74 -3.73 -15.59
CA ILE A 33 6.66 -3.44 -16.70
C ILE A 33 7.97 -2.90 -16.12
N ALA A 34 9.00 -3.73 -16.11
CA ALA A 34 10.30 -3.42 -15.51
C ALA A 34 11.15 -2.55 -16.43
N ALA A 35 11.11 -2.78 -17.73
CA ALA A 35 11.83 -1.99 -18.73
C ALA A 35 11.05 -1.99 -20.04
N LEU A 36 11.17 -0.90 -20.80
CA LEU A 36 10.62 -0.84 -22.16
C LEU A 36 11.35 0.17 -23.03
N THR A 37 11.35 -0.08 -24.34
CA THR A 37 11.80 0.86 -25.37
C THR A 37 10.84 0.82 -26.56
N GLY A 38 10.67 1.96 -27.25
CA GLY A 38 9.85 2.04 -28.46
C GLY A 38 8.33 2.02 -28.23
N ASP A 39 7.60 1.39 -29.17
CA ASP A 39 6.13 1.31 -29.21
C ASP A 39 5.66 0.02 -28.52
N VAL A 40 5.43 0.15 -27.21
CA VAL A 40 4.86 -0.90 -26.35
C VAL A 40 3.50 -0.43 -25.86
N GLN A 41 2.51 -1.30 -25.96
CA GLN A 41 1.15 -0.98 -25.58
C GLN A 41 0.54 -2.05 -24.67
N VAL A 42 -0.33 -1.63 -23.76
CA VAL A 42 -1.10 -2.51 -22.87
C VAL A 42 -2.58 -2.35 -23.17
N LYS A 43 -3.31 -3.46 -23.15
CA LYS A 43 -4.77 -3.47 -23.10
C LYS A 43 -5.22 -4.21 -21.84
N ARG A 44 -5.90 -3.47 -20.96
CA ARG A 44 -6.54 -4.04 -19.77
C ARG A 44 -7.97 -4.49 -20.07
N ARG A 45 -8.51 -5.43 -19.28
CA ARG A 45 -9.86 -6.01 -19.45
C ARG A 45 -10.94 -4.94 -19.69
N LEU A 46 -10.98 -3.92 -18.84
CA LEU A 46 -12.01 -2.88 -18.89
C LEU A 46 -11.69 -1.73 -19.85
N TRP A 47 -10.53 -1.73 -20.51
CA TRP A 47 -10.17 -0.64 -21.41
C TRP A 47 -10.81 -0.80 -22.78
N PHE A 48 -11.23 0.32 -23.37
CA PHE A 48 -11.77 0.34 -24.74
C PHE A 48 -10.73 -0.11 -25.77
N GLY A 49 -9.44 0.15 -25.54
CA GLY A 49 -8.37 -0.22 -26.46
C GLY A 49 -6.98 -0.22 -25.83
N TYR A 50 -5.98 -0.43 -26.68
CA TYR A 50 -4.57 -0.37 -26.30
C TYR A 50 -4.15 1.05 -25.94
N ARG A 51 -3.31 1.18 -24.93
CA ARG A 51 -2.67 2.43 -24.51
C ARG A 51 -1.17 2.22 -24.43
N ARG A 52 -0.40 3.28 -24.62
CA ARG A 52 1.04 3.26 -24.42
C ARG A 52 1.37 2.76 -23.01
N ALA A 53 2.35 1.86 -22.95
CA ALA A 53 2.92 1.35 -21.71
C ALA A 53 3.97 2.30 -21.13
N HIS A 54 4.10 2.28 -19.82
CA HIS A 54 5.11 3.00 -19.06
C HIS A 54 5.84 2.06 -18.11
N GLN A 55 7.09 2.40 -17.79
CA GLN A 55 7.85 1.66 -16.79
C GLN A 55 7.14 1.79 -15.44
N GLY A 56 7.01 0.66 -14.74
CA GLY A 56 6.29 0.56 -13.48
C GLY A 56 4.77 0.42 -13.63
N ASP A 57 4.23 0.33 -14.85
CA ASP A 57 2.81 -0.02 -15.04
C ASP A 57 2.54 -1.38 -14.40
N ARG A 58 1.61 -1.39 -13.44
CA ARG A 58 1.06 -2.62 -12.84
C ARG A 58 0.15 -3.32 -13.83
N LEU A 59 0.27 -4.65 -13.87
CA LEU A 59 -0.45 -5.51 -14.79
C LEU A 59 -1.19 -6.62 -14.04
N LYS A 60 -2.29 -7.05 -14.63
CA LYS A 60 -2.96 -8.30 -14.28
C LYS A 60 -2.57 -9.39 -15.25
N LEU A 61 -2.66 -10.65 -14.82
CA LEU A 61 -2.42 -11.82 -15.69
C LEU A 61 -3.29 -11.83 -16.96
N THR A 62 -4.47 -11.21 -16.90
CA THR A 62 -5.43 -11.10 -18.00
C THR A 62 -5.16 -9.93 -18.95
N ASP A 63 -4.28 -9.00 -18.58
CA ASP A 63 -3.90 -7.89 -19.43
C ASP A 63 -3.06 -8.38 -20.61
N GLN A 64 -3.12 -7.66 -21.73
CA GLN A 64 -2.36 -7.95 -22.93
C GLN A 64 -1.28 -6.90 -23.14
N ILE A 65 -0.07 -7.34 -23.47
CA ILE A 65 1.06 -6.49 -23.84
C ILE A 65 1.37 -6.71 -25.31
N TRP A 66 1.61 -5.63 -26.05
CA TRP A 66 1.95 -5.67 -27.46
C TRP A 66 3.22 -4.87 -27.73
N VAL A 67 4.30 -5.58 -28.09
CA VAL A 67 5.54 -4.98 -28.60
C VAL A 67 5.44 -4.93 -30.12
N ARG A 68 5.29 -3.73 -30.67
CA ARG A 68 4.75 -3.55 -32.03
C ARG A 68 5.74 -3.81 -33.16
N ASN A 69 7.02 -3.61 -32.92
CA ASN A 69 8.06 -3.69 -33.94
C ASN A 69 9.40 -4.13 -33.33
N SER A 70 10.34 -4.55 -34.19
CA SER A 70 11.63 -5.09 -33.78
C SER A 70 12.59 -4.08 -33.16
N GLN A 71 12.28 -2.78 -33.19
CA GLN A 71 13.03 -1.73 -32.51
C GLN A 71 12.50 -1.45 -31.10
N SER A 72 11.42 -2.12 -30.71
CA SER A 72 10.78 -1.98 -29.41
C SER A 72 11.08 -3.22 -28.55
N SER A 73 11.12 -3.03 -27.24
CA SER A 73 11.31 -4.12 -26.28
C SER A 73 10.47 -3.86 -25.03
N ALA A 74 10.08 -4.92 -24.34
CA ALA A 74 9.44 -4.84 -23.05
C ALA A 74 9.84 -6.03 -22.19
N THR A 75 10.25 -5.74 -20.95
CA THR A 75 10.53 -6.72 -19.92
C THR A 75 9.48 -6.59 -18.83
N VAL A 76 8.79 -7.68 -18.50
CA VAL A 76 7.86 -7.74 -17.36
C VAL A 76 8.57 -8.40 -16.19
N SER A 77 8.57 -7.76 -15.03
CA SER A 77 8.94 -8.43 -13.78
C SER A 77 7.75 -9.22 -13.28
N CYS A 78 7.91 -10.54 -13.16
CA CYS A 78 6.88 -11.44 -12.70
C CYS A 78 6.90 -11.61 -11.17
N SER A 79 5.80 -12.16 -10.65
CA SER A 79 5.59 -12.34 -9.21
C SER A 79 6.53 -13.38 -8.59
N ASP A 80 7.05 -14.34 -9.35
CA ASP A 80 8.05 -15.34 -8.96
C ASP A 80 9.51 -14.84 -9.01
N LEU A 81 9.71 -13.51 -9.11
CA LEU A 81 10.99 -12.85 -9.32
C LEU A 81 11.65 -13.11 -10.68
N SER A 82 11.05 -13.89 -11.58
CA SER A 82 11.54 -13.99 -12.96
C SER A 82 11.30 -12.68 -13.73
N ASN A 83 11.90 -12.60 -14.92
CA ASN A 83 11.66 -11.52 -15.87
C ASN A 83 11.26 -12.16 -17.20
N TRP A 84 10.17 -11.67 -17.79
CA TRP A 84 9.70 -12.12 -19.09
C TRP A 84 9.99 -11.06 -20.15
N GLU A 85 10.79 -11.44 -21.14
CA GLU A 85 10.98 -10.65 -22.36
C GLU A 85 9.81 -10.90 -23.31
N VAL A 86 9.01 -9.86 -23.55
CA VAL A 86 7.79 -9.97 -24.35
C VAL A 86 8.16 -10.10 -25.84
N PRO A 87 7.71 -11.15 -26.55
CA PRO A 87 8.02 -11.29 -27.97
C PRO A 87 7.41 -10.18 -28.83
N VAL A 88 8.08 -9.86 -29.93
CA VAL A 88 7.65 -8.84 -30.89
C VAL A 88 6.56 -9.38 -31.82
N GLY A 89 5.60 -8.54 -32.20
CA GLY A 89 4.73 -8.73 -33.37
C GLY A 89 3.25 -8.92 -33.03
N THR A 90 2.94 -9.77 -32.06
CA THR A 90 1.56 -10.01 -31.59
C THR A 90 1.36 -9.55 -30.15
N ALA A 91 0.11 -9.40 -29.74
CA ALA A 91 -0.24 -9.14 -28.35
C ALA A 91 -0.25 -10.46 -27.57
N PHE A 92 0.36 -10.47 -26.39
CA PHE A 92 0.43 -11.62 -25.51
C PHE A 92 -0.24 -11.30 -24.17
N LYS A 93 -0.95 -12.25 -23.59
CA LYS A 93 -1.41 -12.10 -22.20
C LYS A 93 -0.23 -12.21 -21.26
N VAL A 94 -0.29 -11.49 -20.14
CA VAL A 94 0.75 -11.59 -19.10
C VAL A 94 0.88 -13.02 -18.57
N SER A 95 -0.21 -13.77 -18.49
CA SER A 95 -0.20 -15.20 -18.10
C SER A 95 0.57 -16.13 -19.03
N GLU A 96 0.95 -15.69 -20.24
CA GLU A 96 1.73 -16.51 -21.17
C GLU A 96 3.23 -16.50 -20.86
N GLY A 97 3.72 -15.47 -20.16
CA GLY A 97 5.12 -15.37 -19.76
C GLY A 97 5.37 -15.24 -18.26
N CYS A 98 4.36 -14.88 -17.47
CA CYS A 98 4.42 -14.88 -16.01
C CYS A 98 3.52 -15.95 -15.41
N SER A 99 4.05 -16.67 -14.41
CA SER A 99 3.29 -17.65 -13.64
C SER A 99 2.36 -16.98 -12.61
N ASN A 100 1.27 -17.65 -12.22
CA ASN A 100 0.37 -17.18 -11.16
C ASN A 100 0.84 -17.54 -9.73
N SER A 101 2.05 -18.06 -9.58
CA SER A 101 2.62 -18.45 -8.29
C SER A 101 3.73 -17.45 -7.94
N GLY A 102 3.46 -16.56 -6.98
CA GLY A 102 4.33 -15.40 -6.74
C GLY A 102 4.91 -15.34 -5.34
N ILE A 103 6.20 -14.98 -5.27
CA ILE A 103 6.87 -14.46 -4.06
C ILE A 103 6.37 -13.02 -3.80
N LEU A 104 6.17 -12.25 -4.88
CA LEU A 104 5.65 -10.91 -4.83
C LEU A 104 4.13 -10.94 -4.90
N PHE A 105 3.49 -10.48 -3.85
CA PHE A 105 2.04 -10.33 -3.76
C PHE A 105 1.70 -9.04 -3.04
N ARG A 106 0.52 -8.49 -3.33
CA ARG A 106 -0.04 -7.40 -2.53
C ARG A 106 -0.79 -8.03 -1.36
N PRO A 107 -0.30 -7.94 -0.11
CA PRO A 107 -1.11 -8.29 1.04
C PRO A 107 -2.37 -7.41 1.03
N GLY A 108 -3.46 -7.88 1.61
CA GLY A 108 -4.68 -7.08 1.72
C GLY A 108 -4.35 -5.69 2.26
N ASP A 109 -5.04 -4.64 1.80
CA ASP A 109 -4.89 -3.25 2.24
C ASP A 109 -5.96 -2.92 3.30
N PRO A 110 -5.95 -3.50 4.52
CA PRO A 110 -6.67 -2.85 5.60
C PRO A 110 -5.95 -1.52 5.79
N LEU A 111 -6.64 -0.41 5.48
CA LEU A 111 -6.16 0.91 5.85
C LEU A 111 -5.85 0.86 7.33
N ALA A 112 -4.56 0.93 7.70
CA ALA A 112 -4.20 1.07 9.09
C ALA A 112 -4.93 2.34 9.56
N PRO A 113 -5.75 2.26 10.62
CA PRO A 113 -6.56 3.38 11.03
C PRO A 113 -5.66 4.60 11.19
N GLY A 114 -5.99 5.67 10.46
CA GLY A 114 -5.21 6.90 10.41
C GLY A 114 -5.41 7.71 11.69
N ARG A 115 -5.05 7.15 12.85
CA ARG A 115 -5.39 7.70 14.17
C ARG A 115 -4.47 8.88 14.49
N GLY A 116 -5.04 10.08 14.56
CA GLY A 116 -4.32 11.30 14.99
C GLY A 116 -3.39 11.94 13.96
N ILE A 117 -3.27 11.39 12.74
CA ILE A 117 -2.21 11.74 11.76
C ILE A 117 -2.58 12.98 10.93
N GLY A 118 -3.82 13.46 11.05
CA GLY A 118 -4.24 14.77 10.55
C GLY A 118 -3.93 15.92 11.51
N ASN A 119 -3.54 15.62 12.76
CA ASN A 119 -3.36 16.62 13.81
C ASN A 119 -1.87 16.92 14.03
N GLU A 120 -1.41 18.04 13.47
CA GLU A 120 -0.04 18.55 13.63
C GLU A 120 0.34 18.87 15.09
N ASN A 121 -0.62 18.83 16.01
CA ASN A 121 -0.37 19.04 17.44
C ASN A 121 0.00 17.76 18.19
N LEU A 122 0.06 16.60 17.52
CA LEU A 122 0.45 15.33 18.15
C LEU A 122 1.84 14.88 17.72
N PRO A 123 2.64 14.28 18.62
CA PRO A 123 3.96 13.76 18.29
C PRO A 123 3.86 12.40 17.61
N TYR A 124 3.15 12.31 16.48
CA TYR A 124 2.87 11.03 15.85
C TYR A 124 4.14 10.41 15.25
N LEU A 125 4.29 9.11 15.46
CA LEU A 125 5.44 8.36 14.96
C LEU A 125 5.45 8.32 13.43
N ILE A 126 6.59 8.68 12.84
CA ILE A 126 6.86 8.70 11.40
C ILE A 126 7.63 7.43 10.99
N SER A 127 8.65 7.04 11.74
CA SER A 127 9.44 5.83 11.45
C SER A 127 10.08 5.26 12.71
N PRO A 128 10.20 3.92 12.84
CA PRO A 128 9.43 2.90 12.13
C PRO A 128 7.96 2.99 12.56
N ARG A 129 7.00 2.75 11.65
CA ARG A 129 5.57 2.77 12.00
C ARG A 129 4.86 1.61 11.32
N ASN A 130 4.14 0.78 12.09
CA ASN A 130 3.37 -0.34 11.57
C ASN A 130 4.20 -1.17 10.58
N THR A 131 5.34 -1.69 11.06
CA THR A 131 6.30 -2.44 10.24
C THR A 131 6.99 -3.52 11.06
N ALA A 132 7.33 -4.61 10.39
CA ALA A 132 8.34 -5.52 10.91
C ALA A 132 9.72 -4.87 10.78
N LEU A 133 10.64 -5.32 11.62
CA LEU A 133 12.04 -4.94 11.65
C LEU A 133 12.89 -6.17 11.38
N ARG A 134 14.00 -5.95 10.69
CA ARG A 134 15.02 -6.98 10.48
C ARG A 134 15.90 -7.07 11.73
N PRO A 135 16.24 -8.28 12.21
CA PRO A 135 17.09 -8.44 13.38
C PRO A 135 18.46 -7.76 13.21
N ASN A 136 18.99 -7.19 14.30
CA ASN A 136 20.32 -6.58 14.38
C ASN A 136 20.54 -5.40 13.42
N GLN A 137 19.48 -4.70 13.00
CA GLN A 137 19.61 -3.46 12.25
C GLN A 137 19.55 -2.24 13.18
N PRO A 138 20.36 -1.19 12.91
CA PRO A 138 20.20 0.09 13.59
C PRO A 138 18.77 0.62 13.43
N LEU A 139 18.20 1.12 14.52
CA LEU A 139 16.84 1.62 14.53
C LEU A 139 16.85 3.07 15.02
N THR A 140 16.28 3.96 14.22
CA THR A 140 16.09 5.36 14.57
C THR A 140 14.60 5.67 14.60
N LEU A 141 14.11 6.02 15.78
CA LEU A 141 12.74 6.48 15.97
C LEU A 141 12.64 7.95 15.55
N ARG A 142 11.65 8.30 14.74
CA ARG A 142 11.34 9.67 14.32
C ARG A 142 9.85 9.93 14.45
N TRP A 143 9.48 11.12 14.91
CA TRP A 143 8.08 11.54 15.04
C TRP A 143 7.92 12.99 14.59
N HIS A 144 6.66 13.42 14.51
CA HIS A 144 6.34 14.82 14.25
C HIS A 144 6.66 15.69 15.47
N GLY A 145 7.34 16.82 15.27
CA GLY A 145 7.61 17.77 16.34
C GLY A 145 6.35 18.53 16.74
N VAL A 146 6.13 18.71 18.04
CA VAL A 146 5.02 19.50 18.59
C VAL A 146 5.51 20.91 18.89
N LYS A 147 4.75 21.92 18.46
CA LYS A 147 5.05 23.32 18.74
C LYS A 147 5.12 23.55 20.26
N GLU A 148 6.11 24.34 20.71
CA GLU A 148 6.34 24.67 22.13
C GLU A 148 6.85 23.50 23.00
N ALA A 149 6.99 22.29 22.45
CA ALA A 149 7.64 21.20 23.15
C ALA A 149 9.15 21.43 23.26
N THR A 150 9.69 21.24 24.46
CA THR A 150 11.13 21.38 24.75
C THR A 150 11.84 20.03 24.86
N HIS A 151 11.09 18.97 25.12
CA HIS A 151 11.55 17.59 25.16
C HIS A 151 10.40 16.62 24.92
N TYR A 152 10.76 15.36 24.69
CA TYR A 152 9.87 14.23 24.49
C TYR A 152 10.31 13.06 25.36
N ASP A 153 9.33 12.40 25.97
CA ASP A 153 9.48 11.11 26.61
C ASP A 153 9.04 10.04 25.61
N VAL A 154 9.97 9.15 25.25
CA VAL A 154 9.75 8.08 24.28
C VAL A 154 9.80 6.75 25.00
N THR A 155 8.73 5.95 24.85
CA THR A 155 8.60 4.65 25.49
C THR A 155 8.33 3.58 24.45
N ILE A 156 9.03 2.45 24.55
CA ILE A 156 8.69 1.21 23.85
C ILE A 156 8.11 0.24 24.88
N ASN A 157 6.92 -0.26 24.61
CA ASN A 157 6.21 -1.20 25.47
C ASN A 157 6.11 -2.59 24.83
N ASP A 158 6.31 -3.65 25.62
CA ASP A 158 5.80 -5.01 25.33
C ASP A 158 4.46 -5.13 26.06
N LEU A 159 3.37 -5.19 25.30
CA LEU A 159 2.01 -5.00 25.81
C LEU A 159 1.91 -3.68 26.59
N ALA A 160 1.56 -3.71 27.87
CA ALA A 160 1.46 -2.54 28.74
C ALA A 160 2.71 -2.29 29.60
N LYS A 161 3.82 -3.01 29.36
CA LYS A 161 5.03 -2.91 30.17
C LYS A 161 6.12 -2.15 29.42
N PRO A 162 6.66 -1.04 29.97
CA PRO A 162 7.79 -0.36 29.37
C PRO A 162 9.01 -1.28 29.39
N VAL A 163 9.59 -1.53 28.22
CA VAL A 163 10.85 -2.27 28.06
C VAL A 163 12.01 -1.34 27.74
N TRP A 164 11.72 -0.11 27.32
CA TRP A 164 12.71 0.94 27.09
C TRP A 164 12.07 2.31 27.19
N GLU A 165 12.81 3.25 27.77
CA GLU A 165 12.39 4.65 27.93
C GLU A 165 13.57 5.59 27.72
N LYS A 166 13.33 6.74 27.08
CA LYS A 166 14.34 7.78 26.91
C LYS A 166 13.70 9.15 26.75
N ARG A 167 14.30 10.14 27.40
CA ARG A 167 14.01 11.56 27.21
C ARG A 167 14.97 12.17 26.20
N VAL A 168 14.46 12.91 25.22
CA VAL A 168 15.25 13.63 24.21
C VAL A 168 14.67 15.01 23.91
N SER A 169 15.48 15.95 23.45
CA SER A 169 15.03 17.30 23.05
C SER A 169 14.53 17.35 21.61
N GLU A 170 15.12 16.55 20.72
CA GLU A 170 14.81 16.51 19.30
C GLU A 170 13.76 15.44 18.98
N PRO A 171 12.98 15.58 17.88
CA PRO A 171 11.95 14.60 17.49
C PRO A 171 12.53 13.35 16.81
N ILE A 172 13.67 12.88 17.32
CA ILE A 172 14.45 11.76 16.81
C ILE A 172 15.25 11.13 17.94
N VAL A 173 15.34 9.80 17.95
CA VAL A 173 16.23 9.09 18.87
C VAL A 173 16.67 7.75 18.29
N ASP A 174 17.96 7.46 18.43
CA ASP A 174 18.49 6.14 18.14
C ASP A 174 18.13 5.17 19.26
N TYR A 175 17.58 4.03 18.86
CA TYR A 175 17.33 2.90 19.73
C TYR A 175 18.61 2.03 19.77
N PRO A 176 19.25 1.89 20.93
CA PRO A 176 20.65 1.50 21.03
C PRO A 176 20.92 0.05 20.61
N ASP A 177 19.95 -0.86 20.75
CA ASP A 177 20.12 -2.25 20.34
C ASP A 177 18.80 -2.99 20.06
N SER A 178 18.50 -3.23 18.77
CA SER A 178 17.38 -4.06 18.32
C SER A 178 17.43 -5.51 18.85
N SER A 179 18.58 -6.01 19.33
CA SER A 179 18.72 -7.36 19.86
C SER A 179 17.93 -7.60 21.17
N GLN A 180 17.56 -6.52 21.87
CA GLN A 180 16.72 -6.58 23.06
C GLN A 180 15.26 -6.88 22.72
N LEU A 181 14.85 -6.63 21.47
CA LEU A 181 13.54 -7.00 20.99
C LEU A 181 13.51 -8.52 20.76
N ARG A 182 12.38 -9.13 21.09
CA ARG A 182 12.14 -10.55 20.94
C ARG A 182 11.26 -10.80 19.73
N ARG A 183 11.49 -11.93 19.08
CA ARG A 183 10.58 -12.44 18.05
C ARG A 183 9.22 -12.76 18.69
N ASP A 184 8.18 -12.75 17.87
CA ASP A 184 6.80 -13.05 18.25
C ASP A 184 6.21 -12.09 19.30
N ARG A 185 6.73 -10.86 19.34
CA ARG A 185 6.25 -9.79 20.20
C ARG A 185 5.89 -8.56 19.37
N ASP A 186 4.76 -7.98 19.74
CA ASP A 186 4.33 -6.67 19.30
C ASP A 186 4.87 -5.64 20.28
N TYR A 187 5.61 -4.67 19.75
CA TYR A 187 6.10 -3.54 20.51
C TYR A 187 5.36 -2.27 20.13
N PHE A 188 4.89 -1.55 21.13
CA PHE A 188 4.11 -0.33 21.00
C PHE A 188 4.97 0.88 21.32
N ILE A 189 5.02 1.84 20.42
CA ILE A 189 5.81 3.06 20.61
C ILE A 189 4.89 4.21 21.01
N VAL A 190 5.15 4.79 22.17
CA VAL A 190 4.45 5.97 22.70
C VAL A 190 5.43 7.13 22.76
N VAL A 191 5.01 8.27 22.24
CA VAL A 191 5.77 9.52 22.34
C VAL A 191 4.91 10.54 23.06
N THR A 192 5.44 11.15 24.11
CA THR A 192 4.77 12.19 24.89
C THR A 192 5.62 13.46 24.85
N ALA A 193 5.05 14.56 24.38
CA ALA A 193 5.70 15.86 24.38
C ALA A 193 5.63 16.51 25.77
N SER A 194 6.58 17.40 26.08
CA SER A 194 6.61 18.16 27.35
C SER A 194 5.37 19.03 27.60
N THR A 195 4.59 19.30 26.57
CA THR A 195 3.29 20.01 26.64
C THR A 195 2.16 19.11 27.15
N GLY A 196 2.40 17.81 27.35
CA GLY A 196 1.45 16.84 27.89
C GLY A 196 0.66 16.06 26.82
N VAL A 197 0.83 16.38 25.54
CA VAL A 197 0.19 15.62 24.44
C VAL A 197 1.00 14.39 24.06
N SER A 198 0.33 13.29 23.75
CA SER A 198 0.96 12.03 23.36
C SER A 198 0.44 11.49 22.03
N SER A 199 1.22 10.62 21.40
CA SER A 199 0.76 9.76 20.32
C SER A 199 1.04 8.29 20.67
N PRO A 200 0.02 7.42 20.76
CA PRO A 200 -1.41 7.74 20.61
C PRO A 200 -1.94 8.71 21.69
N LYS A 201 -3.09 9.35 21.44
CA LYS A 201 -3.62 10.43 22.30
C LYS A 201 -4.04 9.89 23.67
N ASN A 202 -4.64 8.70 23.67
CA ASN A 202 -4.99 7.95 24.87
C ASN A 202 -4.30 6.57 24.82
N PRO A 203 -3.05 6.43 25.29
CA PRO A 203 -2.30 5.17 25.20
C PRO A 203 -2.99 3.93 25.77
N ASP A 204 -3.87 4.11 26.76
CA ASP A 204 -4.63 3.02 27.39
C ASP A 204 -5.87 2.58 26.59
N GLN A 205 -6.30 3.38 25.60
CA GLN A 205 -7.56 3.19 24.86
C GLN A 205 -7.36 3.10 23.35
N GLU A 206 -6.22 3.58 22.86
CA GLU A 206 -5.87 3.64 21.45
C GLU A 206 -4.65 2.75 21.19
N PRO A 207 -4.73 1.81 20.23
CA PRO A 207 -3.56 1.03 19.86
C PRO A 207 -2.50 1.94 19.24
N ALA A 208 -1.30 1.89 19.81
CA ALA A 208 -0.14 2.61 19.32
C ALA A 208 0.39 1.98 18.03
N PRO A 209 1.23 2.69 17.26
CA PRO A 209 1.99 2.09 16.18
C PRO A 209 2.80 0.89 16.68
N THR A 210 2.70 -0.21 15.93
CA THR A 210 3.31 -1.48 16.32
C THR A 210 4.54 -1.77 15.47
N ILE A 211 5.59 -2.30 16.10
CA ILE A 211 6.71 -2.94 15.42
C ILE A 211 6.85 -4.38 15.88
N THR A 212 7.28 -5.26 14.97
CA THR A 212 7.63 -6.65 15.27
C THR A 212 9.03 -6.97 14.78
N LEU A 213 9.61 -8.09 15.21
CA LEU A 213 10.81 -8.64 14.60
C LEU A 213 10.44 -9.74 13.60
N LEU A 214 11.11 -9.70 12.44
CA LEU A 214 11.01 -10.74 11.43
C LEU A 214 11.58 -12.08 11.95
N THR A 215 11.00 -13.20 11.50
CA THR A 215 11.55 -14.53 11.82
C THR A 215 12.85 -14.79 11.06
N ASP A 216 13.64 -15.75 11.53
CA ASP A 216 14.89 -16.10 10.87
C ASP A 216 14.64 -16.71 9.48
N GLU A 217 13.57 -17.51 9.33
CA GLU A 217 13.17 -18.11 8.06
C GLU A 217 12.90 -17.03 7.01
N LEU A 218 12.06 -16.05 7.35
CA LEU A 218 11.73 -14.94 6.46
C LEU A 218 12.94 -14.05 6.17
N GLU A 219 13.82 -13.80 7.15
CA GLU A 219 15.05 -13.03 6.94
C GLU A 219 16.02 -13.76 5.99
N GLN A 220 16.14 -15.08 6.07
CA GLN A 220 16.98 -15.86 5.15
C GLN A 220 16.38 -15.90 3.74
N GLU A 221 15.08 -16.10 3.62
CA GLU A 221 14.38 -16.06 2.34
C GLU A 221 14.52 -14.68 1.68
N LEU A 222 14.29 -13.61 2.44
CA LEU A 222 14.49 -12.24 2.01
C LEU A 222 15.90 -12.02 1.48
N LYS A 223 16.95 -12.44 2.21
CA LYS A 223 18.34 -12.31 1.78
C LYS A 223 18.60 -13.01 0.45
N LYS A 224 18.11 -14.25 0.30
CA LYS A 224 18.23 -15.01 -0.95
C LYS A 224 17.55 -14.29 -2.11
N ASN A 225 16.32 -13.84 -1.90
CA ASN A 225 15.51 -13.18 -2.94
C ASN A 225 16.08 -11.81 -3.31
N LEU A 226 16.60 -11.04 -2.35
CA LEU A 226 17.32 -9.78 -2.61
C LEU A 226 18.57 -10.02 -3.46
N ALA A 227 19.37 -11.04 -3.13
CA ALA A 227 20.56 -11.41 -3.89
C ALA A 227 20.20 -11.82 -5.34
N GLN A 228 19.09 -12.53 -5.53
CA GLN A 228 18.58 -12.86 -6.86
C GLN A 228 18.18 -11.59 -7.64
N ILE A 229 17.49 -10.62 -7.01
CA ILE A 229 17.12 -9.37 -7.70
C ILE A 229 18.38 -8.57 -8.08
N ASP A 230 19.41 -8.59 -7.25
CA ASP A 230 20.65 -7.84 -7.50
C ASP A 230 21.41 -8.30 -8.75
N THR A 231 21.35 -9.60 -9.09
CA THR A 231 22.00 -10.16 -10.28
C THR A 231 21.23 -9.93 -11.57
N GLN A 232 19.97 -9.47 -11.51
CA GLN A 232 19.15 -9.25 -12.70
C GLN A 232 19.65 -8.04 -13.51
N ASN A 233 19.55 -8.15 -14.83
CA ASN A 233 19.84 -7.05 -15.74
C ASN A 233 18.64 -6.08 -15.82
N LEU A 234 18.41 -5.37 -14.72
CA LEU A 234 17.37 -4.36 -14.57
C LEU A 234 18.01 -3.03 -14.17
N ASP A 235 17.40 -1.92 -14.57
CA ASP A 235 17.85 -0.60 -14.13
C ASP A 235 17.57 -0.35 -12.63
N ALA A 236 18.02 0.79 -12.12
CA ALA A 236 17.90 1.15 -10.71
C ALA A 236 16.44 1.34 -10.26
N ASP A 237 15.54 1.80 -11.14
CA ASP A 237 14.13 2.02 -10.80
C ASP A 237 13.41 0.68 -10.70
N ALA A 238 13.59 -0.18 -11.70
CA ALA A 238 13.02 -1.52 -11.72
C ALA A 238 13.50 -2.38 -10.54
N LYS A 239 14.81 -2.33 -10.22
CA LYS A 239 15.34 -3.00 -9.01
C LYS A 239 14.74 -2.42 -7.74
N ALA A 240 14.59 -1.10 -7.65
CA ALA A 240 13.99 -0.47 -6.46
C ALA A 240 12.53 -0.88 -6.28
N GLN A 241 11.71 -0.87 -7.34
CA GLN A 241 10.32 -1.35 -7.29
C GLN A 241 10.25 -2.81 -6.86
N LYS A 242 11.00 -3.69 -7.54
CA LYS A 242 10.97 -5.13 -7.26
C LYS A 242 11.39 -5.46 -5.83
N LYS A 243 12.43 -4.79 -5.30
CA LYS A 243 12.85 -4.95 -3.91
C LYS A 243 11.86 -4.34 -2.92
N ALA A 244 11.23 -3.20 -3.23
CA ALA A 244 10.20 -2.62 -2.39
C ALA A 244 8.97 -3.52 -2.30
N HIS A 245 8.55 -4.12 -3.42
CA HIS A 245 7.52 -5.15 -3.44
C HIS A 245 7.93 -6.36 -2.62
N LEU A 246 9.16 -6.85 -2.76
CA LEU A 246 9.65 -7.97 -1.95
C LEU A 246 9.59 -7.67 -0.44
N TYR A 247 10.07 -6.50 -0.01
CA TYR A 247 9.96 -6.08 1.39
C TYR A 247 8.50 -6.03 1.85
N HIS A 248 7.62 -5.49 1.01
CA HIS A 248 6.20 -5.39 1.31
C HIS A 248 5.49 -6.76 1.34
N SER A 249 5.89 -7.71 0.50
CA SER A 249 5.37 -9.10 0.50
C SER A 249 5.97 -9.95 1.61
N THR A 250 7.07 -9.52 2.23
CA THR A 250 7.69 -10.20 3.37
C THR A 250 6.89 -9.87 4.63
N CYS A 251 5.80 -10.60 4.86
CA CYS A 251 4.90 -10.46 6.01
C CYS A 251 4.80 -11.77 6.81
N GLN A 252 4.79 -11.69 8.14
CA GLN A 252 4.43 -12.85 8.97
C GLN A 252 2.92 -13.13 8.91
N ASP A 253 2.09 -12.07 8.82
CA ASP A 253 0.64 -12.17 8.59
C ASP A 253 0.18 -11.07 7.60
N PRO A 254 -0.31 -11.42 6.40
CA PRO A 254 -0.69 -10.45 5.38
C PRO A 254 -1.86 -9.54 5.79
N ASN A 255 -2.64 -9.91 6.81
CA ASN A 255 -3.76 -9.09 7.31
C ASN A 255 -3.30 -8.00 8.29
N PHE A 256 -2.07 -8.08 8.81
CA PHE A 256 -1.54 -7.13 9.78
C PHE A 256 -0.33 -6.39 9.18
N PRO A 257 -0.50 -5.12 8.77
CA PRO A 257 0.56 -4.34 8.13
C PRO A 257 1.86 -4.30 8.94
N ASN A 258 1.78 -4.31 10.28
CA ASN A 258 2.93 -4.28 11.17
C ASN A 258 3.81 -5.53 11.12
N THR A 259 3.42 -6.56 10.38
CA THR A 259 4.23 -7.76 10.19
C THR A 259 5.03 -7.74 8.88
N CYS A 260 4.82 -6.72 8.04
CA CYS A 260 5.51 -6.56 6.76
C CYS A 260 6.68 -5.56 6.87
N LEU A 261 7.72 -5.67 6.05
CA LEU A 261 8.88 -4.76 6.07
C LEU A 261 8.62 -3.41 5.38
N ASN A 262 7.52 -2.74 5.76
CA ASN A 262 7.07 -1.49 5.13
C ASN A 262 8.11 -0.37 5.23
N GLN A 263 8.81 -0.23 6.37
CA GLN A 263 9.82 0.82 6.53
C GLN A 263 11.03 0.58 5.62
N ASN A 264 11.48 -0.66 5.45
CA ASN A 264 12.57 -0.97 4.52
C ASN A 264 12.19 -0.64 3.07
N ALA A 265 10.94 -0.89 2.68
CA ALA A 265 10.43 -0.47 1.37
C ALA A 265 10.43 1.07 1.22
N ILE A 266 9.94 1.79 2.22
CA ILE A 266 9.90 3.27 2.23
C ILE A 266 11.31 3.86 2.12
N ASP A 267 12.25 3.36 2.91
CA ASP A 267 13.64 3.87 2.95
C ASP A 267 14.36 3.61 1.61
N LEU A 268 14.13 2.44 1.01
CA LEU A 268 14.67 2.10 -0.31
C LEU A 268 14.14 3.07 -1.39
N LEU A 269 12.83 3.31 -1.39
CA LEU A 269 12.20 4.22 -2.35
C LEU A 269 12.63 5.67 -2.10
N GLU A 270 12.78 6.09 -0.84
CA GLU A 270 13.30 7.41 -0.49
C GLU A 270 14.72 7.61 -1.00
N LYS A 271 15.60 6.62 -0.81
CA LYS A 271 16.95 6.63 -1.36
C LYS A 271 16.92 6.76 -2.89
N ARG A 272 16.01 6.05 -3.56
CA ARG A 272 15.89 6.11 -5.01
C ARG A 272 15.42 7.48 -5.50
N ILE A 273 14.43 8.07 -4.83
CA ILE A 273 13.93 9.43 -5.06
C ILE A 273 15.05 10.46 -4.86
N LYS A 274 15.83 10.37 -3.78
CA LYS A 274 16.98 11.25 -3.53
C LYS A 274 18.07 11.12 -4.60
N ALA A 275 18.18 9.96 -5.23
CA ALA A 275 19.05 9.72 -6.38
C ALA A 275 18.45 10.22 -7.71
N GLY A 276 17.37 11.00 -7.69
CA GLY A 276 16.88 11.77 -8.83
C GLY A 276 16.06 10.99 -9.86
N THR A 277 15.36 9.92 -9.47
CA THR A 277 14.40 9.28 -10.39
C THR A 277 13.25 10.24 -10.74
N GLU A 278 12.85 10.23 -12.02
CA GLU A 278 11.63 10.87 -12.52
C GLU A 278 10.50 9.84 -12.78
N ASN A 279 10.69 8.56 -12.45
CA ASN A 279 9.68 7.53 -12.67
C ASN A 279 8.51 7.71 -11.67
N PRO A 280 7.28 8.06 -12.14
CA PRO A 280 6.14 8.31 -11.25
C PRO A 280 5.73 7.08 -10.43
N ALA A 281 5.98 5.86 -10.92
CA ALA A 281 5.61 4.62 -10.22
C ALA A 281 6.39 4.44 -8.90
N ILE A 282 7.64 4.94 -8.81
CA ILE A 282 8.41 4.94 -7.56
C ILE A 282 7.73 5.81 -6.49
N TYR A 283 7.27 7.00 -6.87
CA TYR A 283 6.59 7.92 -5.96
C TYR A 283 5.21 7.39 -5.57
N GLN A 284 4.48 6.80 -6.52
CA GLN A 284 3.20 6.12 -6.25
C GLN A 284 3.40 4.98 -5.25
N LEU A 285 4.40 4.11 -5.47
CA LEU A 285 4.66 2.98 -4.58
C LEU A 285 5.04 3.46 -3.17
N GLN A 286 5.82 4.54 -3.05
CA GLN A 286 6.11 5.10 -1.73
C GLN A 286 4.85 5.68 -1.06
N ALA A 287 3.97 6.32 -1.83
CA ALA A 287 2.70 6.83 -1.34
C ALA A 287 1.77 5.70 -0.87
N ASP A 288 1.68 4.60 -1.63
CA ASP A 288 0.97 3.37 -1.24
C ASP A 288 1.50 2.86 0.12
N MET A 289 2.83 2.77 0.28
CA MET A 289 3.42 2.32 1.55
C MET A 289 3.10 3.26 2.70
N TYR A 290 3.18 4.58 2.51
CA TYR A 290 2.78 5.55 3.52
C TYR A 290 1.30 5.43 3.88
N LYS A 291 0.42 5.27 2.89
CA LYS A 291 -1.03 5.09 3.09
C LYS A 291 -1.27 3.86 3.96
N ARG A 292 -0.61 2.74 3.63
CA ARG A 292 -0.73 1.48 4.35
C ARG A 292 -0.35 1.58 5.82
N ILE A 293 0.75 2.27 6.15
CA ILE A 293 1.17 2.44 7.56
C ILE A 293 0.41 3.57 8.29
N GLY A 294 -0.56 4.20 7.61
CA GLY A 294 -1.44 5.23 8.14
C GLY A 294 -0.93 6.66 7.95
N LEU A 295 0.25 6.87 7.37
CA LEU A 295 0.85 8.20 7.14
C LEU A 295 0.20 8.94 5.96
N LYS A 296 -1.11 9.25 6.09
CA LYS A 296 -1.96 9.82 5.05
C LYS A 296 -1.43 11.13 4.46
N ARG A 297 -0.91 12.06 5.27
CA ARG A 297 -0.36 13.34 4.76
C ARG A 297 0.91 13.12 3.93
N GLN A 298 1.81 12.24 4.37
CA GLN A 298 3.00 11.85 3.61
C GLN A 298 2.62 11.15 2.30
N ALA A 299 1.61 10.25 2.35
CA ALA A 299 1.06 9.62 1.16
C ALA A 299 0.51 10.66 0.18
N GLN A 300 -0.31 11.61 0.65
CA GLN A 300 -0.87 12.69 -0.18
C GLN A 300 0.24 13.51 -0.87
N GLN A 301 1.29 13.90 -0.13
CA GLN A 301 2.43 14.64 -0.70
C GLN A 301 3.15 13.84 -1.80
N ARG A 302 3.37 12.54 -1.57
CA ARG A 302 4.01 11.66 -2.56
C ARG A 302 3.14 11.41 -3.77
N TYR A 303 1.84 11.22 -3.59
CA TYR A 303 0.88 11.11 -4.68
C TYR A 303 0.81 12.37 -5.54
N ARG A 304 0.80 13.58 -4.94
CA ARG A 304 0.84 14.84 -5.70
C ARG A 304 2.11 14.94 -6.57
N THR A 305 3.25 14.48 -6.06
CA THR A 305 4.50 14.41 -6.83
C THR A 305 4.41 13.39 -7.97
N ALA A 306 3.92 12.18 -7.68
CA ALA A 306 3.68 11.14 -8.67
C ALA A 306 2.72 11.61 -9.78
N LEU A 307 1.67 12.35 -9.43
CA LEU A 307 0.69 12.91 -10.37
C LEU A 307 1.33 13.91 -11.33
N ALA A 308 2.19 14.80 -10.81
CA ALA A 308 2.90 15.78 -11.64
C ALA A 308 3.82 15.08 -12.66
N LEU A 309 4.54 14.04 -12.24
CA LEU A 309 5.39 13.23 -13.12
C LEU A 309 4.56 12.41 -14.12
N ALA A 310 3.44 11.82 -13.70
CA ALA A 310 2.53 11.08 -14.57
C ALA A 310 1.87 11.98 -15.63
N LYS A 311 1.58 13.25 -15.31
CA LYS A 311 1.15 14.28 -16.27
C LYS A 311 2.26 14.58 -17.28
N LYS A 312 3.49 14.82 -16.83
CA LYS A 312 4.66 15.03 -17.72
C LYS A 312 4.88 13.84 -18.66
N ALA A 313 4.69 12.61 -18.18
CA ALA A 313 4.82 11.38 -18.95
C ALA A 313 3.59 11.04 -19.81
N ASN A 314 2.51 11.82 -19.74
CA ASN A 314 1.21 11.51 -20.36
C ASN A 314 0.67 10.11 -20.00
N ASN A 315 0.96 9.60 -18.80
CA ASN A 315 0.44 8.33 -18.31
C ASN A 315 -0.97 8.54 -17.73
N LEU A 316 -1.98 8.53 -18.60
CA LEU A 316 -3.38 8.72 -18.20
C LEU A 316 -3.89 7.64 -17.23
N PRO A 317 -3.62 6.34 -17.43
CA PRO A 317 -3.99 5.31 -16.45
C PRO A 317 -3.48 5.63 -15.03
N LEU A 318 -2.19 5.93 -14.90
CA LEU A 318 -1.60 6.25 -13.61
C LEU A 318 -2.16 7.55 -13.01
N GLN A 319 -2.45 8.55 -13.84
CA GLN A 319 -3.13 9.77 -13.37
C GLN A 319 -4.50 9.47 -12.77
N ALA A 320 -5.30 8.58 -13.38
CA ALA A 320 -6.62 8.21 -12.85
C ALA A 320 -6.50 7.50 -11.50
N GLU A 321 -5.59 6.51 -11.42
CA GLU A 321 -5.33 5.77 -10.18
C GLU A 321 -4.86 6.71 -9.06
N ILE A 322 -3.91 7.61 -9.33
CA ILE A 322 -3.41 8.57 -8.32
C ILE A 322 -4.49 9.56 -7.89
N GLN A 323 -5.31 10.06 -8.81
CA GLN A 323 -6.40 11.00 -8.49
C GLN A 323 -7.46 10.36 -7.60
N GLU A 324 -7.80 9.09 -7.86
CA GLU A 324 -8.70 8.31 -7.01
C GLU A 324 -8.12 8.16 -5.59
N GLN A 325 -6.84 7.80 -5.50
CA GLN A 325 -6.13 7.64 -4.22
C GLN A 325 -6.02 8.96 -3.44
N LEU A 326 -5.78 10.08 -4.12
CA LEU A 326 -5.78 11.41 -3.51
C LEU A 326 -7.17 11.77 -2.98
N GLY A 327 -8.22 11.45 -3.73
CA GLY A 327 -9.60 11.66 -3.31
C GLY A 327 -9.98 10.87 -2.06
N GLU A 328 -9.63 9.58 -2.03
CA GLU A 328 -9.81 8.68 -0.88
C GLU A 328 -9.07 9.22 0.36
N ILE A 329 -7.82 9.67 0.20
CA ILE A 329 -7.02 10.23 1.29
C ILE A 329 -7.59 11.56 1.79
N ALA A 330 -7.96 12.47 0.89
CA ALA A 330 -8.53 13.77 1.25
C ALA A 330 -9.86 13.60 2.01
N HIS A 331 -10.73 12.70 1.55
CA HIS A 331 -11.97 12.37 2.27
C HIS A 331 -11.66 11.88 3.70
N ASN A 332 -10.69 10.98 3.82
CA ASN A 332 -10.20 10.43 5.07
C ASN A 332 -9.51 11.43 6.02
N LEU A 333 -9.12 12.60 5.50
CA LEU A 333 -8.55 13.72 6.24
C LEU A 333 -9.57 14.83 6.47
N GLU A 334 -10.84 14.61 6.09
CA GLU A 334 -11.93 15.59 6.14
C GLU A 334 -11.69 16.83 5.24
N GLU A 335 -10.82 16.68 4.24
CA GLU A 335 -10.51 17.68 3.21
C GLU A 335 -11.51 17.52 2.04
N PHE A 336 -12.81 17.60 2.33
CA PHE A 336 -13.88 17.17 1.42
C PHE A 336 -13.90 17.90 0.07
N ALA A 337 -13.55 19.19 0.03
CA ALA A 337 -13.46 19.95 -1.21
C ALA A 337 -12.36 19.39 -2.15
N GLU A 338 -11.19 19.06 -1.60
CA GLU A 338 -10.10 18.43 -2.36
C GLU A 338 -10.45 17.00 -2.77
N ALA A 339 -11.19 16.27 -1.93
CA ALA A 339 -11.70 14.94 -2.26
C ALA A 339 -12.58 15.00 -3.51
N VAL A 340 -13.56 15.91 -3.55
CA VAL A 340 -14.45 16.11 -4.70
C VAL A 340 -13.67 16.48 -5.96
N GLU A 341 -12.68 17.37 -5.87
CA GLU A 341 -11.85 17.75 -7.02
C GLU A 341 -11.10 16.56 -7.60
N SER A 342 -10.43 15.80 -6.73
CA SER A 342 -9.57 14.68 -7.12
C SER A 342 -10.39 13.53 -7.71
N LEU A 343 -11.49 13.14 -7.07
CA LEU A 343 -12.36 12.07 -7.55
C LEU A 343 -13.04 12.44 -8.89
N LYS A 344 -13.44 13.70 -9.09
CA LYS A 344 -13.96 14.16 -10.40
C LYS A 344 -12.89 14.08 -11.50
N ALA A 345 -11.65 14.43 -11.18
CA ALA A 345 -10.55 14.29 -12.12
C ALA A 345 -10.32 12.82 -12.50
N ALA A 346 -10.35 11.89 -11.53
CA ALA A 346 -10.30 10.45 -11.79
C ALA A 346 -11.47 9.99 -12.69
N GLU A 347 -12.70 10.41 -12.38
CA GLU A 347 -13.90 10.03 -13.15
C GLU A 347 -13.78 10.47 -14.62
N GLY A 348 -13.33 11.71 -14.83
CA GLY A 348 -13.13 12.27 -16.16
C GLY A 348 -12.07 11.52 -16.98
N ILE A 349 -11.04 10.97 -16.34
CA ILE A 349 -10.03 10.16 -17.02
C ILE A 349 -10.55 8.74 -17.27
N TYR A 350 -11.19 8.10 -16.29
CA TYR A 350 -11.75 6.76 -16.45
C TYR A 350 -12.80 6.70 -17.57
N LYS A 351 -13.64 7.73 -17.74
CA LYS A 351 -14.57 7.83 -18.89
C LYS A 351 -13.87 7.76 -20.26
N LYS A 352 -12.58 8.14 -20.35
CA LYS A 352 -11.77 8.07 -21.58
C LYS A 352 -11.03 6.75 -21.74
N LEU A 353 -10.79 6.03 -20.64
CA LEU A 353 -10.03 4.78 -20.63
C LEU A 353 -10.95 3.56 -20.76
N LEU A 354 -12.06 3.56 -20.03
CA LEU A 354 -12.91 2.39 -19.85
C LEU A 354 -13.86 2.17 -21.03
N ASN A 355 -14.14 0.91 -21.31
CA ASN A 355 -15.21 0.49 -22.21
C ASN A 355 -16.55 0.62 -21.47
N LEU A 356 -17.26 1.72 -21.71
CA LEU A 356 -18.54 2.01 -21.04
C LEU A 356 -19.69 1.13 -21.52
N GLU A 357 -19.48 0.19 -22.44
CA GLU A 357 -20.45 -0.87 -22.73
C GLU A 357 -20.39 -2.00 -21.69
N ASP A 358 -19.24 -2.16 -21.02
CA ASP A 358 -19.01 -3.16 -19.97
C ASP A 358 -19.67 -2.72 -18.65
N SER A 359 -20.42 -3.63 -18.01
CA SER A 359 -21.13 -3.35 -16.75
C SER A 359 -20.17 -3.13 -15.57
N GLU A 360 -19.01 -3.77 -15.55
CA GLU A 360 -17.99 -3.61 -14.51
C GLU A 360 -17.36 -2.22 -14.60
N ALA A 361 -17.11 -1.74 -15.82
CA ALA A 361 -16.66 -0.36 -16.06
C ALA A 361 -17.69 0.68 -15.59
N LYS A 362 -18.99 0.45 -15.86
CA LYS A 362 -20.07 1.32 -15.34
C LYS A 362 -20.12 1.32 -13.82
N SER A 363 -20.03 0.14 -13.19
CA SER A 363 -20.01 0.00 -11.73
C SER A 363 -18.86 0.79 -11.11
N LYS A 364 -17.67 0.75 -11.71
CA LYS A 364 -16.52 1.52 -11.22
C LYS A 364 -16.77 3.03 -11.23
N LEU A 365 -17.40 3.54 -12.29
CA LEU A 365 -17.75 4.96 -12.35
C LEU A 365 -18.86 5.33 -11.37
N GLU A 366 -19.78 4.42 -11.08
CA GLU A 366 -20.85 4.66 -10.13
C GLU A 366 -20.35 4.70 -8.68
N GLU A 367 -19.46 3.78 -8.30
CA GLU A 367 -18.74 3.82 -7.03
C GLU A 367 -18.07 5.19 -6.83
N LEU A 368 -17.32 5.65 -7.83
CA LEU A 368 -16.64 6.94 -7.78
C LEU A 368 -17.60 8.13 -7.65
N ARG A 369 -18.80 8.06 -8.25
CA ARG A 369 -19.83 9.10 -8.10
C ARG A 369 -20.43 9.11 -6.70
N ASN A 370 -20.64 7.94 -6.10
CA ASN A 370 -21.10 7.84 -4.73
C ASN A 370 -20.09 8.50 -3.77
N ASP A 371 -18.79 8.23 -3.95
CA ASP A 371 -17.73 8.86 -3.15
C ASP A 371 -17.66 10.38 -3.34
N ILE A 372 -17.87 10.85 -4.57
CA ILE A 372 -17.96 12.29 -4.89
C ILE A 372 -19.15 12.92 -4.16
N GLU A 373 -20.31 12.24 -4.13
CA GLU A 373 -21.53 12.78 -3.54
C GLU A 373 -21.47 12.76 -2.01
N ASP A 374 -20.99 11.68 -1.39
CA ASP A 374 -20.76 11.62 0.07
C ASP A 374 -19.78 12.70 0.51
N SER A 375 -18.69 12.90 -0.23
CA SER A 375 -17.76 14.01 0.06
C SER A 375 -18.43 15.38 -0.10
N ARG A 376 -19.26 15.58 -1.13
CA ARG A 376 -19.94 16.87 -1.36
C ARG A 376 -20.95 17.21 -0.26
N GLN A 377 -21.66 16.22 0.27
CA GLN A 377 -22.63 16.41 1.35
C GLN A 377 -22.00 16.83 2.68
N ARG A 378 -20.67 16.70 2.80
CA ARG A 378 -19.89 17.04 4.00
C ARG A 378 -19.13 18.37 3.90
N ILE A 379 -19.27 19.08 2.78
CA ILE A 379 -18.83 20.47 2.60
C ILE A 379 -19.91 21.39 3.16
#